data_AF-A0A2E3HZ38-F1
#
_entry.id   AF-A0A2E3HZ38-F1
#
_cell.length_a   1.000
_cell.length_b   1.000
_cell.length_c   1.000
_cell.angle_alpha   90.00
_cell.angle_beta   90.00
_cell.angle_gamma   90.00
#
_symmetry.space_group_name_H-M   'P 1'
#
loop_
_entity.id
_entity.type
_entity.pdbx_description
1 polymer ?
#
loop_
_entity_poly.entity_id
_entity_poly.type
_entity_poly.pdbx_seq_one_letter_code
_entity_poly.pdbx_strand_id
1 'polypeptide(L)'
;TKPDGIAMMGHPADDAIRPLAMQAQKAGILMTYLNVDVPTVRTNYGGGYIGADLEPKGYALGVEAIKRFGQKTWVYRTDIQDLVAVNLSSMEA
;
A
#
# COMPACT_ATOMS: atom_id res chain seq x y z
N THR A 1 16.55 -11.91 25.62
CA THR A 1 15.75 -10.75 26.09
C THR A 1 14.52 -10.62 25.21
N LYS A 2 13.41 -10.06 25.71
CA LYS A 2 12.21 -9.75 24.90
C LYS A 2 12.42 -8.40 24.19
N PRO A 3 12.10 -8.25 22.90
CA PRO A 3 12.18 -6.95 22.24
C PRO A 3 11.09 -6.00 22.76
N ASP A 4 11.41 -4.71 22.86
CA ASP A 4 10.42 -3.65 23.16
C ASP A 4 9.66 -3.20 21.91
N GLY A 5 10.20 -3.48 20.73
CA GLY A 5 9.59 -3.12 19.46
C GLY A 5 9.95 -4.05 18.30
N ILE A 6 9.05 -4.13 17.32
CA ILE A 6 9.19 -4.87 16.06
C ILE A 6 8.89 -3.91 14.91
N ALA A 7 9.83 -3.81 13.97
CA ALA A 7 9.63 -3.14 12.68
C ALA A 7 9.55 -4.21 11.59
N MET A 8 8.46 -4.26 10.85
CA MET A 8 8.24 -5.26 9.81
C MET A 8 7.44 -4.72 8.64
N MET A 9 7.50 -5.39 7.49
CA MET A 9 6.63 -5.02 6.37
C MET A 9 5.20 -5.52 6.61
N GLY A 10 4.18 -4.80 6.13
CA GLY A 10 2.78 -5.20 6.24
C GLY A 10 2.33 -6.37 5.37
N HIS A 11 3.24 -7.08 4.70
CA HIS A 11 2.87 -8.22 3.85
C HIS A 11 2.40 -9.44 4.68
N PRO A 12 1.37 -10.18 4.25
CA PRO A 12 0.60 -10.05 3.01
C PRO A 12 -0.75 -9.31 3.19
N ALA A 13 -0.79 -8.25 4.01
CA ALA A 13 -1.94 -7.42 4.41
C ALA A 13 -2.64 -7.84 5.73
N ASP A 14 -3.71 -7.11 6.07
CA ASP A 14 -4.33 -7.06 7.40
C ASP A 14 -4.70 -8.44 7.97
N ASP A 15 -5.38 -9.28 7.19
CA ASP A 15 -5.93 -10.55 7.69
C ASP A 15 -4.85 -11.50 8.20
N ALA A 16 -3.73 -11.55 7.47
CA ALA A 16 -2.59 -12.40 7.81
C ALA A 16 -1.76 -11.81 8.95
N ILE A 17 -1.65 -10.49 9.04
CA ILE A 17 -0.85 -9.81 10.07
C ILE A 17 -1.59 -9.73 11.41
N ARG A 18 -2.92 -9.64 11.41
CA ARG A 18 -3.77 -9.51 12.60
C ARG A 18 -3.38 -10.43 13.77
N PRO A 19 -3.21 -11.75 13.61
CA PRO A 19 -2.86 -12.62 14.74
C PRO A 19 -1.50 -12.28 15.37
N LEU A 20 -0.54 -11.79 14.58
CA LEU A 20 0.79 -11.40 15.07
C LEU A 20 0.73 -10.05 15.80
N ALA A 21 0.01 -9.08 15.26
CA ALA A 21 -0.19 -7.77 15.88
C ALA A 21 -0.88 -7.89 17.25
N MET A 22 -1.90 -8.75 17.33
CA MET A 22 -2.59 -9.07 18.59
C MET A 22 -1.64 -9.67 19.63
N GLN A 23 -0.75 -10.59 19.22
CA GLN A 23 0.23 -11.20 20.11
C GLN A 23 1.27 -10.18 20.61
N ALA A 24 1.78 -9.33 19.71
CA ALA A 24 2.72 -8.27 20.06
C ALA A 24 2.09 -7.27 21.06
N GLN A 25 0.86 -6.82 20.80
CA GLN A 25 0.12 -5.94 21.71
C GLN A 25 -0.06 -6.58 23.09
N LYS A 26 -0.50 -7.84 23.16
CA LYS A 26 -0.64 -8.59 24.43
C LYS A 26 0.68 -8.74 25.17
N ALA A 27 1.78 -8.87 24.44
CA ALA A 27 3.12 -8.94 25.00
C ALA A 27 3.69 -7.56 25.38
N GLY A 28 2.99 -6.45 25.12
CA GLY A 28 3.49 -5.10 25.35
C GLY A 28 4.68 -4.74 24.45
N ILE A 29 4.72 -5.29 23.22
CA ILE A 29 5.75 -5.03 22.21
C ILE A 29 5.17 -4.03 21.21
N LEU A 30 5.88 -2.93 20.99
CA LEU A 30 5.47 -1.90 20.02
C LEU A 30 5.66 -2.39 18.59
N MET A 31 4.73 -2.06 17.70
CA MET A 31 4.78 -2.46 16.29
C MET A 31 4.93 -1.22 15.39
N THR A 32 5.70 -1.32 14.32
CA THR A 32 5.63 -0.41 13.18
C THR A 32 5.68 -1.17 11.86
N TYR A 33 4.88 -0.71 10.91
CA TYR A 33 4.69 -1.33 9.61
C TYR A 33 5.38 -0.52 8.53
N LEU A 34 6.19 -1.19 7.72
CA LEU A 34 7.02 -0.59 6.69
C LEU A 34 6.50 -0.99 5.30
N ASN A 35 6.59 -0.09 4.33
CA ASN A 35 6.33 -0.32 2.89
C ASN A 35 4.88 -0.68 2.49
N VAL A 36 4.26 -1.66 3.15
CA VAL A 36 2.84 -2.01 2.98
C VAL A 36 2.11 -1.59 4.23
N ASP A 37 1.06 -0.80 4.04
CA ASP A 37 0.17 -0.40 5.12
C ASP A 37 -0.79 -1.54 5.49
N VAL A 38 -1.18 -1.58 6.77
CA VAL A 38 -2.17 -2.50 7.34
C VAL A 38 -3.17 -1.68 8.17
N PRO A 39 -4.04 -0.89 7.51
CA PRO A 39 -4.84 0.13 8.18
C PRO A 39 -5.80 -0.45 9.21
N THR A 40 -6.37 -1.63 8.98
CA THR A 40 -7.29 -2.28 9.91
C THR A 40 -6.54 -2.79 11.14
N VAL A 41 -5.34 -3.34 10.95
CA VAL A 41 -4.48 -3.76 12.05
C VAL A 41 -4.02 -2.56 12.88
N ARG A 42 -3.54 -1.49 12.27
CA ARG A 42 -3.11 -0.28 13.01
C ARG A 42 -4.25 0.32 13.82
N THR A 43 -5.45 0.35 13.24
CA THR A 43 -6.64 0.86 13.93
C THR A 43 -6.99 0.02 15.16
N ASN A 44 -6.86 -1.31 15.09
CA ASN A 44 -7.30 -2.22 16.16
C ASN A 44 -6.21 -2.57 17.19
N TYR A 45 -4.93 -2.58 16.79
CA TYR A 45 -3.82 -3.07 17.61
C TYR A 45 -2.69 -2.05 17.79
N GLY A 46 -2.79 -0.89 17.15
CA GLY A 46 -1.80 0.18 17.20
C GLY A 46 -0.63 -0.01 16.23
N GLY A 47 0.34 0.90 16.34
CA GLY A 47 1.55 0.91 15.54
C GLY A 47 1.55 1.96 14.43
N GLY A 48 2.76 2.43 14.09
CA GLY A 48 2.98 3.43 13.04
C GLY A 48 3.11 2.82 11.65
N TYR A 49 2.92 3.62 10.61
CA TYR A 49 3.22 3.26 9.22
C TYR A 49 4.33 4.16 8.66
N ILE A 50 5.32 3.55 8.00
CA ILE A 50 6.38 4.25 7.29
C ILE A 50 6.46 3.67 5.87
N GLY A 51 6.06 4.46 4.89
CA GLY A 51 6.10 4.05 3.49
C GLY A 51 5.69 5.17 2.55
N ALA A 52 5.46 4.81 1.30
CA ALA A 52 5.00 5.74 0.28
C ALA A 52 3.46 5.73 0.21
N ASP A 53 2.89 6.89 -0.07
CA ASP A 53 1.53 6.96 -0.61
C ASP A 53 1.58 6.61 -2.11
N LEU A 54 1.13 5.41 -2.45
CA LEU A 54 1.34 4.83 -3.78
C LEU A 54 0.37 5.35 -4.83
N GLU A 55 -0.84 5.77 -4.42
CA GLU A 55 -1.88 6.24 -5.34
C GLU A 55 -1.50 7.56 -6.04
N PRO A 56 -1.22 8.67 -5.32
CA PRO A 56 -0.83 9.93 -5.96
C PRO A 56 0.53 9.81 -6.67
N LYS A 57 1.45 8.98 -6.16
CA LYS A 57 2.75 8.76 -6.81
C LYS A 57 2.63 7.96 -8.10
N GLY A 58 1.79 6.93 -8.12
CA GLY A 58 1.49 6.15 -9.32
C GLY A 58 0.80 7.01 -10.37
N TYR A 59 -0.18 7.83 -9.96
CA TYR A 59 -0.84 8.79 -10.84
C TYR A 59 0.15 9.80 -11.44
N ALA A 60 0.96 10.45 -10.60
CA ALA A 60 1.96 11.42 -11.06
C ALA A 60 2.97 10.81 -12.04
N LEU A 61 3.39 9.57 -11.79
CA LEU A 61 4.26 8.81 -12.69
C LEU A 61 3.58 8.58 -14.05
N GLY A 62 2.31 8.14 -14.06
CA GLY A 62 1.55 7.93 -15.29
C GLY A 62 1.39 9.21 -16.12
N VAL A 63 1.02 10.32 -15.46
CA VAL A 63 0.89 11.64 -16.11
C VAL A 63 2.20 12.08 -16.76
N GLU A 64 3.32 11.95 -16.06
CA GLU A 64 4.62 12.35 -16.61
C GLU A 64 5.07 11.46 -17.77
N ALA A 65 4.77 10.16 -17.70
CA ALA A 65 5.07 9.23 -18.78
C ALA A 65 4.29 9.58 -20.07
N ILE A 66 3.01 9.97 -19.95
CA ILE A 66 2.21 10.45 -21.08
C ILE A 66 2.84 11.69 -21.71
N LYS A 67 3.21 12.69 -20.89
CA LYS A 67 3.82 13.94 -21.37
C LYS A 67 5.11 13.71 -22.15
N ARG A 68 5.97 12.80 -21.68
CA ARG A 68 7.30 12.57 -22.27
C ARG A 68 7.26 11.73 -23.54
N PHE A 69 6.39 10.72 -23.59
CA PHE A 69 6.45 9.70 -24.64
C PHE A 69 5.29 9.80 -25.64
N GLY A 70 4.39 10.78 -25.48
CA GLY A 70 3.27 11.00 -26.40
C GLY A 70 2.32 9.82 -26.50
N GLN A 71 2.31 8.94 -25.48
CA GLN A 71 1.52 7.72 -25.50
C GLN A 71 0.05 8.05 -25.32
N LYS A 72 -0.76 7.73 -26.35
CA LYS A 72 -2.21 7.98 -26.37
C LYS A 72 -3.02 6.93 -25.60
N THR A 73 -2.39 5.81 -25.24
CA THR A 73 -3.06 4.68 -24.59
C THR A 73 -2.10 4.01 -23.62
N TRP A 74 -2.54 3.81 -22.38
CA TRP A 74 -1.90 2.91 -21.41
C TRP A 74 -2.86 1.77 -21.09
N VAL A 75 -2.29 0.62 -20.78
CA VAL A 75 -3.04 -0.53 -20.25
C VAL A 75 -2.61 -0.69 -18.81
N TYR A 76 -3.50 -0.34 -17.88
CA TYR A 76 -3.29 -0.64 -16.46
C TYR A 76 -4.07 -1.90 -16.12
N ARG A 77 -3.41 -2.83 -15.43
CA ARG A 77 -4.05 -4.07 -14.98
C ARG A 77 -4.66 -3.82 -13.60
N THR A 78 -5.99 -3.80 -13.53
CA THR A 78 -6.70 -3.66 -12.25
C THR A 78 -6.80 -5.00 -11.49
N ASP A 79 -6.62 -6.12 -12.19
CA ASP A 79 -6.49 -7.47 -11.65
C ASP A 79 -5.83 -8.42 -12.67
N ILE A 80 -5.60 -9.68 -12.30
CA ILE A 80 -4.92 -10.68 -13.15
C ILE A 80 -5.66 -10.98 -14.47
N GLN A 81 -6.93 -10.57 -14.66
CA GLN A 81 -7.74 -11.05 -15.79
C GLN A 81 -8.26 -10.01 -16.76
N ASP A 82 -8.36 -8.72 -16.42
CA ASP A 82 -8.91 -7.73 -17.37
C ASP A 82 -7.99 -6.53 -17.64
N LEU A 83 -7.70 -6.33 -18.93
CA LEU A 83 -6.98 -5.17 -19.44
C LEU A 83 -8.00 -4.06 -19.73
N VAL A 84 -8.07 -3.04 -18.87
CA VAL A 84 -8.89 -1.86 -19.13
C VAL A 84 -8.09 -0.87 -19.97
N ALA A 85 -8.54 -0.62 -21.20
CA ALA A 85 -8.02 0.48 -22.01
C ALA A 85 -8.59 1.80 -21.47
N VAL A 86 -7.75 2.63 -20.86
CA VAL A 86 -8.14 3.97 -20.40
C VAL A 86 -7.85 4.97 -21.53
N ASN A 87 -8.89 5.63 -22.04
CA ASN A 87 -8.76 6.73 -22.99
C ASN A 87 -8.64 8.05 -22.22
N LEU A 88 -7.62 8.84 -22.53
CA LEU A 88 -7.34 10.10 -21.85
C LEU A 88 -8.48 11.13 -21.94
N SER A 89 -9.31 11.09 -22.98
CA SER A 89 -10.45 12.02 -23.12
C SER A 89 -11.55 11.81 -22.08
N SER A 90 -11.52 10.73 -21.30
CA SER A 90 -12.50 10.45 -20.23
C SER A 90 -11.96 10.72 -18.82
N MET A 91 -10.73 11.24 -18.69
CA MET A 91 -10.10 11.54 -17.39
C MET A 91 -10.04 13.05 -17.06
N GLU A 92 -10.50 13.91 -17.97
CA GLU A 92 -10.77 15.32 -17.67
C GLU A 92 -12.21 15.47 -17.13
N ALA A 93 -12.38 15.24 -15.82
CA ALA A 93 -13.55 15.67 -15.04
C ALA A 93 -13.13 15.91 -13.58
#